data_AF-A0A1G7NNC3-F1
#
_entry.id   AF-A0A1G7NNC3-F1
#
_cell.length_a   1.000
_cell.length_b   1.000
_cell.length_c   1.000
_cell.angle_alpha   90.00
_cell.angle_beta   90.00
_cell.angle_gamma   90.00
#
_symmetry.space_group_name_H-M   'P 1'
#
loop_
_entity.id
_entity.type
_entity.pdbx_description
1 polymer ?
#
loop_
_entity_poly.entity_id
_entity_poly.type
_entity_poly.pdbx_seq_one_letter_code
_entity_poly.pdbx_strand_id
1 'polypeptide(L)'
;MLDQDFYQFLEYEICKAFQHSNNEEIKGFWCDGVLPFATGHSYSQKSIHDSRKITLKAFIGKDGQSEYELVLKLGNKALSRHARNLDIKECIPDPEEVDWLDIDIKKRRLEIQLD
;
A
#
# COMPACT_ATOMS: atom_id res chain seq x y z
N MET A 1 -9.41 9.43 -1.77
CA MET A 1 -8.78 10.07 -0.60
C MET A 1 -8.22 8.91 0.25
N LEU A 2 -7.68 9.10 1.47
CA LEU A 2 -7.26 7.96 2.32
C LEU A 2 -8.41 7.58 3.26
N ASP A 3 -9.43 6.94 2.68
CA ASP A 3 -10.70 6.60 3.31
C ASP A 3 -10.93 5.08 3.26
N GLN A 4 -12.01 4.61 3.89
CA GLN A 4 -12.31 3.18 3.98
C GLN A 4 -12.41 2.51 2.60
N ASP A 5 -12.96 3.22 1.63
CA ASP A 5 -13.12 2.76 0.25
C ASP A 5 -11.75 2.69 -0.46
N PHE A 6 -10.79 3.56 -0.15
CA PHE A 6 -9.39 3.40 -0.57
C PHE A 6 -8.73 2.17 0.06
N TYR A 7 -8.91 1.93 1.36
CA TYR A 7 -8.30 0.78 2.02
C TYR A 7 -8.83 -0.56 1.51
N GLN A 8 -10.15 -0.66 1.29
CA GLN A 8 -10.77 -1.85 0.68
C GLN A 8 -10.31 -2.06 -0.76
N PHE A 9 -10.21 -0.99 -1.55
CA PHE A 9 -9.66 -1.09 -2.89
C PHE A 9 -8.22 -1.60 -2.88
N LEU A 10 -7.38 -1.04 -2.01
CA LEU A 10 -5.97 -1.40 -1.92
C LEU A 10 -5.76 -2.85 -1.46
N GLU A 11 -6.55 -3.33 -0.50
CA GLU A 11 -6.55 -4.73 -0.07
C GLU A 11 -6.78 -5.69 -1.26
N TYR A 12 -7.78 -5.38 -2.09
CA TYR A 12 -8.11 -6.18 -3.25
C TYR A 12 -6.98 -6.19 -4.30
N GLU A 13 -6.39 -5.02 -4.57
CA GLU A 13 -5.27 -4.90 -5.52
C GLU A 13 -4.01 -5.62 -5.01
N ILE A 14 -3.70 -5.56 -3.71
CA ILE A 14 -2.61 -6.33 -3.09
C ILE A 14 -2.83 -7.83 -3.27
N CYS A 15 -4.06 -8.32 -3.07
CA CYS A 15 -4.38 -9.74 -3.25
C CYS A 15 -4.13 -10.19 -4.70
N LYS A 16 -4.57 -9.40 -5.68
CA LYS A 16 -4.29 -9.68 -7.09
C LYS A 16 -2.79 -9.69 -7.37
N ALA A 17 -2.06 -8.69 -6.90
CA ALA A 17 -0.62 -8.60 -7.11
C ALA A 17 0.11 -9.85 -6.59
N PHE A 18 -0.31 -10.39 -5.44
CA PHE A 18 0.23 -11.65 -4.93
C PHE A 18 -0.07 -12.84 -5.84
N GLN A 19 -1.31 -12.98 -6.34
CA GLN A 19 -1.68 -14.05 -7.25
C GLN A 19 -0.88 -14.03 -8.57
N HIS A 20 -0.59 -12.83 -9.07
CA HIS A 20 0.16 -12.60 -10.30
C HIS A 20 1.68 -12.54 -10.07
N SER A 21 2.15 -12.59 -8.82
CA SER A 21 3.57 -12.53 -8.51
C SER A 21 4.33 -13.76 -9.00
N ASN A 22 5.51 -13.53 -9.55
CA ASN A 22 6.47 -14.59 -9.88
C ASN A 22 7.19 -15.17 -8.65
N ASN A 23 7.02 -14.55 -7.47
CA ASN A 23 7.64 -15.03 -6.24
C ASN A 23 6.74 -16.08 -5.55
N GLU A 24 7.18 -17.34 -5.57
CA GLU A 24 6.44 -18.48 -5.01
C GLU A 24 6.16 -18.36 -3.50
N GLU A 25 6.98 -17.61 -2.75
CA GLU A 25 6.79 -17.42 -1.31
C GLU A 25 5.51 -16.63 -1.00
N ILE A 26 5.18 -15.65 -1.86
CA ILE A 26 4.06 -14.73 -1.68
C ILE A 26 2.88 -15.02 -2.59
N LYS A 27 3.03 -15.92 -3.56
CA LYS A 27 1.98 -16.33 -4.51
C LYS A 27 0.72 -16.89 -3.85
N GLY A 28 0.83 -17.33 -2.59
CA GLY A 28 -0.29 -17.80 -1.76
C GLY A 28 -0.66 -16.86 -0.61
N PHE A 29 -0.14 -15.64 -0.59
CA PHE A 29 -0.54 -14.65 0.41
C PHE A 29 -1.84 -13.99 0.00
N TRP A 30 -2.66 -13.67 0.99
CA TRP A 30 -3.80 -12.78 0.86
C TRP A 30 -3.61 -11.57 1.80
N CYS A 31 -4.38 -10.51 1.56
CA CYS A 31 -4.49 -9.37 2.44
C CYS A 31 -5.91 -9.35 3.03
N ASP A 32 -6.01 -9.36 4.36
CA ASP A 32 -7.30 -9.44 5.10
C ASP A 32 -7.72 -8.08 5.68
N GLY A 33 -6.96 -7.02 5.36
CA GLY A 33 -7.26 -5.69 5.86
C GLY A 33 -6.11 -4.72 5.69
N VAL A 34 -6.44 -3.48 5.32
CA VAL A 34 -5.54 -2.33 5.40
C VAL A 34 -6.11 -1.30 6.36
N LEU A 35 -5.30 -0.86 7.32
CA LEU A 35 -5.67 0.13 8.32
C LEU A 35 -4.69 1.32 8.30
N PRO A 36 -5.15 2.53 8.67
CA PRO A 36 -4.26 3.65 8.91
C PRO A 36 -3.27 3.30 10.03
N PHE A 37 -2.00 3.68 9.85
CA PHE A 37 -0.99 3.44 10.87
C PHE A 37 -1.22 4.41 12.05
N ALA A 38 -1.69 3.88 13.17
CA ALA A 38 -2.11 4.64 14.35
C ALA A 38 -0.94 5.17 15.20
N THR A 39 0.24 5.42 14.63
CA THR A 39 1.27 6.15 15.38
C THR A 39 0.83 7.60 15.47
N GLY A 40 0.80 8.16 16.69
CA GLY A 40 0.34 9.52 17.01
C GLY A 40 1.03 10.68 16.28
N HIS A 41 1.84 10.41 15.26
CA HIS A 41 2.18 11.36 14.22
C HIS A 41 1.01 11.45 13.25
N SER A 42 0.13 12.42 13.51
CA SER A 42 -0.73 12.94 12.44
C SER A 42 0.17 13.28 11.26
N TYR A 43 0.08 12.53 10.17
CA TYR A 43 0.81 12.83 8.95
C TYR A 43 0.36 14.19 8.45
N SER A 44 1.09 15.23 8.81
CA SER A 44 0.85 16.55 8.26
C SER A 44 1.05 16.46 6.75
N GLN A 45 0.25 17.19 5.97
CA GLN A 45 0.45 17.25 4.52
C GLN A 45 1.90 17.61 4.15
N LYS A 46 2.56 18.41 4.99
CA LYS A 46 3.98 18.76 4.86
C LYS A 46 4.91 17.55 5.02
N SER A 47 4.68 16.72 6.03
CA SER A 47 5.47 15.50 6.26
C SER A 47 5.31 14.49 5.13
N ILE A 48 4.08 14.33 4.60
CA ILE A 48 3.83 13.48 3.42
C ILE A 48 4.52 14.05 2.18
N HIS A 49 4.46 15.37 1.98
CA HIS A 49 5.10 16.00 0.83
C HIS A 49 6.63 15.86 0.83
N ASP A 50 7.25 16.02 2.00
CA ASP A 50 8.70 15.94 2.16
C ASP A 50 9.21 14.49 2.06
N SER A 51 8.54 13.56 2.76
CA SER A 51 8.92 12.14 2.75
C SER A 51 8.46 11.39 1.51
N ARG A 52 7.43 11.90 0.83
CA ARG A 52 6.68 11.24 -0.25
C ARG A 52 6.19 9.84 0.12
N LYS A 53 5.90 9.63 1.40
CA LYS A 53 5.54 8.32 1.93
C LYS A 53 4.34 8.43 2.87
N ILE A 54 3.46 7.44 2.79
CA ILE A 54 2.39 7.21 3.76
C ILE A 54 2.59 5.81 4.31
N THR A 55 2.68 5.69 5.63
CA THR A 55 2.72 4.39 6.28
C THR A 55 1.33 4.01 6.75
N LEU A 56 0.96 2.77 6.45
CA LEU A 56 -0.27 2.08 6.80
C LEU A 56 0.10 0.76 7.48
N LYS A 57 -0.90 0.07 8.00
CA LYS A 57 -0.78 -1.31 8.46
C LYS A 57 -1.57 -2.20 7.50
N ALA A 58 -0.97 -3.30 7.06
CA ALA A 58 -1.66 -4.33 6.29
C ALA A 58 -1.59 -5.66 7.03
N PHE A 59 -2.66 -6.44 6.96
CA PHE A 59 -2.71 -7.80 7.48
C PHE A 59 -2.53 -8.75 6.31
N ILE A 60 -1.35 -9.38 6.23
CA ILE A 60 -0.90 -10.15 5.08
C ILE A 60 -0.40 -11.51 5.56
N GLY A 61 -0.64 -12.55 4.77
CA GLY A 61 -0.03 -13.86 4.98
C GLY A 61 -0.86 -14.95 4.31
N LYS A 62 -0.50 -16.21 4.53
CA LYS A 62 -1.34 -17.34 4.08
C LYS A 62 -2.64 -17.44 4.87
N ASP A 63 -2.59 -17.07 6.15
CA ASP A 63 -3.73 -16.98 7.05
C ASP A 63 -4.24 -15.54 7.19
N GLY A 64 -3.50 -14.55 6.66
CA GLY A 64 -3.95 -13.15 6.55
C GLY A 64 -3.86 -12.36 7.84
N GLN A 65 -3.38 -12.99 8.92
CA GLN A 65 -3.37 -12.39 10.24
C GLN A 65 -2.04 -11.74 10.62
N SER A 66 -0.99 -11.85 9.79
CA SER A 66 0.30 -11.26 10.14
C SER A 66 0.32 -9.78 9.81
N GLU A 67 0.73 -8.97 10.79
CA GLU A 67 0.85 -7.52 10.62
C GLU A 67 2.10 -7.15 9.84
N TYR A 68 1.92 -6.36 8.80
CA TYR A 68 2.97 -5.77 7.97
C TYR A 68 2.89 -4.24 8.01
N GLU A 69 4.05 -3.60 8.03
CA GLU A 69 4.18 -2.17 7.74
C GLU A 69 3.99 -1.97 6.24
N LEU A 70 2.92 -1.29 5.84
CA LEU A 70 2.65 -0.96 4.45
C LEU A 70 3.10 0.47 4.16
N VAL A 71 4.03 0.65 3.23
CA VAL A 71 4.55 1.96 2.84
C VAL A 71 4.12 2.29 1.42
N LEU A 72 3.23 3.27 1.29
CA LEU A 72 2.88 3.86 0.00
C LEU A 72 3.92 4.92 -0.36
N LYS A 73 4.68 4.68 -1.43
CA LYS A 73 5.60 5.66 -2.02
C LYS A 73 4.82 6.47 -3.05
N LEU A 74 4.61 7.75 -2.77
CA LEU A 74 3.88 8.66 -3.64
C LEU A 74 4.80 9.16 -4.76
N GLY A 75 4.50 8.76 -5.99
CA GLY A 75 5.03 9.40 -7.19
C GLY A 75 4.51 10.83 -7.36
N ASN A 76 4.91 11.47 -8.45
CA ASN A 76 4.59 12.88 -8.65
C ASN A 76 3.08 13.10 -8.84
N LYS A 77 2.38 12.17 -9.49
CA LYS A 77 0.94 12.28 -9.74
C LYS A 77 0.16 12.05 -8.44
N ALA A 78 0.44 10.98 -7.72
CA ALA A 78 -0.19 10.63 -6.45
C ALA A 78 0.03 11.72 -5.40
N LEU A 79 1.25 12.27 -5.30
CA LEU A 79 1.55 13.35 -4.38
C LEU A 79 0.72 14.61 -4.68
N SER A 80 0.65 15.00 -5.95
CA SER A 80 -0.14 16.15 -6.41
C SER A 80 -1.63 15.98 -6.11
N ARG A 81 -2.18 14.80 -6.39
CA ARG A 81 -3.59 14.48 -6.10
C ARG A 81 -3.88 14.45 -4.60
N HIS A 82 -3.02 13.79 -3.83
CA HIS A 82 -3.14 13.75 -2.37
C HIS A 82 -3.13 15.15 -1.75
N ALA A 83 -2.21 16.03 -2.18
CA ALA A 83 -2.14 17.41 -1.69
C ALA A 83 -3.44 18.21 -1.97
N ARG A 84 -4.17 17.85 -3.02
CA ARG A 84 -5.44 18.46 -3.42
C ARG A 84 -6.67 17.76 -2.83
N ASN A 85 -6.49 16.78 -1.94
CA ASN A 85 -7.54 15.90 -1.43
C ASN A 85 -8.33 15.19 -2.55
N LEU A 86 -7.68 14.92 -3.68
CA LEU A 86 -8.26 14.16 -4.77
C LEU A 86 -8.08 12.67 -4.52
N ASP A 87 -8.84 11.87 -5.26
CA ASP A 87 -8.68 10.44 -5.22
C ASP A 87 -7.33 10.00 -5.81
N ILE A 88 -6.63 9.10 -5.09
CA ILE A 88 -5.32 8.58 -5.47
C ILE A 88 -5.39 7.11 -5.91
N LYS A 89 -6.57 6.48 -5.93
CA LYS A 89 -6.71 5.08 -6.38
C LYS A 89 -6.26 4.91 -7.82
N GLU A 90 -6.52 5.91 -8.66
CA GLU A 90 -6.06 5.94 -10.06
C GLU A 90 -4.54 6.11 -10.24
N CYS A 91 -3.80 6.22 -9.14
CA CYS A 91 -2.33 6.22 -9.14
C CYS A 91 -1.76 4.87 -8.69
N ILE A 92 -2.62 3.93 -8.28
CA ILE A 92 -2.22 2.53 -8.08
C ILE A 92 -2.01 1.94 -9.47
N PRO A 93 -0.80 1.44 -9.78
CA PRO A 93 -0.52 0.80 -11.07
C PRO A 93 -1.37 -0.43 -11.27
N ASP A 94 -1.49 -0.87 -12.52
CA ASP A 94 -2.24 -2.07 -12.84
C ASP A 94 -1.63 -3.29 -12.11
N PRO A 95 -2.44 -4.17 -11.50
CA PRO A 95 -1.94 -5.31 -10.76
C PRO A 95 -1.20 -6.34 -11.62
N GLU A 96 -1.36 -6.29 -12.94
CA GLU A 96 -0.60 -7.10 -13.90
C GLU A 96 0.80 -6.52 -14.21
N GLU A 97 1.06 -5.25 -13.88
CA GLU A 97 2.40 -4.65 -14.02
C GLU A 97 3.36 -5.27 -13.00
N VAL A 98 4.59 -5.50 -13.43
CA VAL A 98 5.65 -6.05 -12.57
C VAL A 98 6.36 -4.88 -11.86
N ASP A 99 6.83 -5.09 -10.63
CA ASP A 99 7.68 -4.17 -9.83
C ASP A 99 7.00 -3.00 -9.08
N TRP A 100 5.68 -2.83 -9.12
CA TRP A 100 5.02 -1.79 -8.30
C TRP A 100 4.82 -2.18 -6.83
N LEU A 101 4.93 -3.48 -6.51
CA LEU A 101 4.78 -4.01 -5.16
C LEU A 101 6.03 -4.82 -4.76
N ASP A 102 6.64 -4.44 -3.65
CA ASP A 102 7.79 -5.12 -3.05
C ASP A 102 7.48 -5.55 -1.62
N ILE A 103 7.82 -6.77 -1.25
CA ILE A 103 7.52 -7.34 0.07
C ILE A 103 8.75 -7.97 0.71
N ASP A 104 9.11 -7.49 1.89
CA ASP A 104 10.15 -8.03 2.75
C ASP A 104 9.50 -8.79 3.90
N ILE A 105 9.36 -10.11 3.73
CA ILE A 105 8.76 -11.03 4.72
C ILE A 105 9.55 -11.00 6.05
N LYS A 106 10.87 -10.84 5.99
CA LYS A 106 11.72 -10.84 7.20
C LYS A 106 11.51 -9.58 8.03
N LYS A 107 11.37 -8.43 7.37
CA LYS A 107 11.08 -7.15 8.03
C LYS A 107 9.59 -6.91 8.25
N ARG A 108 8.72 -7.79 7.74
CA ARG A 108 7.26 -7.62 7.69
C ARG A 108 6.89 -6.26 7.13
N ARG A 109 7.44 -5.96 5.95
CA ARG A 109 7.25 -4.68 5.29
C ARG A 109 6.78 -4.90 3.87
N LEU A 110 5.74 -4.19 3.48
CA LEU A 110 5.19 -4.12 2.13
C LEU A 110 5.40 -2.69 1.62
N GLU A 111 5.95 -2.53 0.43
CA GLU A 111 6.14 -1.24 -0.22
C GLU A 111 5.37 -1.23 -1.53
N ILE A 112 4.61 -0.16 -1.77
CA ILE A 112 3.81 0.04 -2.97
C ILE A 112 4.23 1.34 -3.62
N GLN A 113 4.59 1.28 -4.89
CA GLN A 113 4.93 2.45 -5.69
C GLN A 113 3.68 2.97 -6.41
N LEU A 114 3.28 4.19 -6.09
CA LEU A 114 2.23 4.92 -6.78
C LEU A 114 2.87 5.85 -7.82
N ASP A 115 2.20 6.06 -8.96
CA ASP A 115 2.61 7.02 -10.00
C ASP A 115 2.43 8.49 -9.55
#